data_AF-A0A651DGJ9-F1
#
_entry.id   AF-A0A651DGJ9-F1
#
_cell.length_a   1.000
_cell.length_b   1.000
_cell.length_c   1.000
_cell.angle_alpha   90.00
_cell.angle_beta   90.00
_cell.angle_gamma   90.00
#
_symmetry.space_group_name_H-M   'P 1'
#
loop_
_entity.id
_entity.type
_entity.pdbx_description
1 polymer ?
#
loop_
_entity_poly.entity_id
_entity_poly.type
_entity_poly.pdbx_seq_one_letter_code
_entity_poly.pdbx_strand_id
1 'polypeptide(L)'
;QDYSGYLACINQPTLVVLGETASSISKEGKQETPDERLADYLGCLPQGSGIKLPGRNVLPYESTVKFVEAIAPFIASLKIVT
;
A
#
# COMPACT_ATOMS: atom_id res chain seq x y z
N GLN A 1 -0.28 -14.05 12.71
CA GLN A 1 1.17 -14.22 12.56
C GLN A 1 1.76 -12.86 12.23
N ASP A 2 2.93 -12.54 12.77
CA ASP A 2 3.65 -11.31 12.43
C ASP A 2 4.61 -11.59 11.26
N TYR A 3 4.47 -10.83 10.17
CA TYR A 3 5.29 -10.95 8.97
C TYR A 3 6.28 -9.79 8.79
N SER A 4 6.36 -8.85 9.73
CA SER A 4 7.23 -7.66 9.65
C SER A 4 8.69 -8.00 9.33
N GLY A 5 9.23 -9.06 9.94
CA GLY A 5 10.60 -9.53 9.66
C GLY A 5 10.80 -10.04 8.23
N TYR A 6 9.77 -10.60 7.58
CA TYR A 6 9.86 -10.99 6.17
C TYR A 6 9.71 -9.79 5.23
N LEU A 7 8.86 -8.83 5.58
CA LEU A 7 8.72 -7.58 4.83
C LEU A 7 10.03 -6.77 4.82
N ALA A 8 10.77 -6.77 5.94
CA ALA A 8 12.07 -6.14 6.04
C ALA A 8 13.13 -6.73 5.08
N CYS A 9 12.94 -7.94 4.58
CA CYS A 9 13.82 -8.58 3.61
C CYS A 9 13.49 -8.21 2.15
N ILE A 10 12.40 -7.48 1.89
CA ILE A 10 12.01 -7.04 0.55
C ILE A 10 12.82 -5.79 0.18
N ASN A 11 13.97 -6.01 -0.46
CA ASN A 11 14.87 -4.93 -0.88
C ASN A 11 14.43 -4.26 -2.20
N GLN A 12 13.46 -4.83 -2.91
CA GLN A 12 12.90 -4.25 -4.12
C GLN A 12 12.06 -3.00 -3.78
N PRO A 13 12.06 -1.97 -4.65
CA PRO A 13 11.10 -0.89 -4.53
C PRO A 13 9.67 -1.44 -4.43
N THR A 14 8.92 -0.97 -3.45
CA THR A 14 7.55 -1.44 -3.18
C THR A 14 6.61 -0.26 -3.07
N LEU A 15 5.49 -0.29 -3.78
CA LEU A 15 4.42 0.70 -3.65
C LEU A 15 3.24 0.11 -2.87
N VAL A 16 2.90 0.73 -1.75
CA VAL A 16 1.70 0.44 -0.95
C VAL A 16 0.58 1.37 -1.42
N VAL A 17 -0.53 0.78 -1.85
CA VAL A 17 -1.71 1.54 -2.31
C VAL A 17 -2.88 1.22 -1.40
N LEU A 18 -3.39 2.23 -0.69
CA LEU A 18 -4.52 2.09 0.22
C LEU A 18 -5.70 2.97 -0.18
N GLY A 19 -6.91 2.56 0.20
CA GLY A 19 -8.08 3.42 0.13
C GLY A 19 -8.09 4.46 1.24
N GLU A 20 -8.55 5.67 0.96
CA GLU A 20 -8.76 6.74 1.96
C GLU A 20 -9.73 6.33 3.08
N THR A 21 -10.58 5.34 2.82
CA THR A 21 -11.54 4.79 3.79
C THR A 21 -11.25 3.32 4.13
N ALA A 22 -10.04 2.83 3.81
CA ALA A 22 -9.66 1.44 4.03
C ALA A 22 -9.92 0.98 5.46
N SER A 23 -10.46 -0.23 5.59
CA SER A 23 -10.89 -0.77 6.88
C SER A 23 -10.60 -2.26 6.95
N SER A 24 -10.24 -2.75 8.14
CA SER A 24 -10.06 -4.19 8.36
C SER A 24 -11.38 -4.85 8.76
N ILE A 25 -11.49 -6.16 8.51
CA ILE A 25 -12.53 -7.03 9.09
C ILE A 25 -11.94 -7.69 10.34
N SER A 26 -11.31 -6.91 11.22
CA SER A 26 -10.73 -7.44 12.46
C SER A 26 -11.83 -7.74 13.47
N LYS A 27 -11.74 -8.87 14.17
CA LYS A 27 -12.54 -9.16 15.36
C LYS A 27 -12.18 -8.13 16.44
N GLU A 28 -13.18 -7.31 16.80
CA GLU A 28 -13.30 -6.41 17.97
C GLU A 28 -12.01 -5.77 18.53
N GLY A 29 -11.93 -4.43 18.39
CA GLY A 29 -11.15 -3.57 19.29
C GLY A 29 -10.01 -2.75 18.69
N LYS A 30 -9.45 -3.14 17.53
CA LYS A 30 -8.40 -2.35 16.85
C LYS A 30 -8.91 -1.82 15.51
N GLN A 31 -9.48 -0.61 15.53
CA GLN A 31 -9.69 0.17 14.31
C GLN A 31 -8.38 0.86 13.96
N GLU A 32 -7.56 0.20 13.16
CA GLU A 32 -6.43 0.85 12.51
C GLU A 32 -6.94 1.74 11.38
N THR A 33 -6.56 3.00 11.41
CA THR A 33 -6.85 3.98 10.36
C THR A 33 -6.01 3.69 9.10
N PRO A 34 -6.43 4.13 7.91
CA PRO A 34 -5.61 4.03 6.70
C PRO A 34 -4.22 4.65 6.85
N ASP A 35 -4.08 5.69 7.66
CA ASP A 35 -2.79 6.35 7.92
C ASP A 35 -1.88 5.51 8.81
N GLU A 36 -2.41 4.95 9.90
CA GLU A 36 -1.65 4.01 10.74
C GLU A 36 -1.24 2.77 9.93
N ARG A 37 -2.15 2.23 9.10
CA ARG A 37 -1.83 1.10 8.23
C ARG A 37 -0.71 1.43 7.25
N LEU A 38 -0.75 2.61 6.66
CA LEU A 38 0.30 3.03 5.75
C LEU A 38 1.64 3.16 6.48
N ALA A 39 1.63 3.79 7.67
CA ALA A 39 2.81 3.94 8.50
C ALA A 39 3.42 2.59 8.90
N ASP A 40 2.59 1.60 9.27
CA ASP A 40 3.04 0.27 9.64
C ASP A 40 3.76 -0.44 8.47
N TYR A 41 3.22 -0.34 7.25
CA TYR A 41 3.91 -0.88 6.06
C TYR A 41 5.22 -0.14 5.77
N LEU A 42 5.21 1.20 5.79
CA LEU A 42 6.40 2.00 5.48
C LEU A 42 7.48 1.87 6.58
N GLY A 43 7.10 1.52 7.80
CA GLY A 43 8.03 1.24 8.89
C GLY A 43 8.82 -0.06 8.72
N CYS A 44 8.33 -1.00 7.90
CA CYS A 44 8.99 -2.30 7.68
C CYS A 44 9.46 -2.56 6.25
N LEU A 45 8.99 -1.80 5.25
CA LEU A 45 9.45 -1.92 3.86
C LEU A 45 10.64 -0.96 3.60
N PRO A 46 11.88 -1.46 3.45
CA PRO A 46 13.07 -0.60 3.40
C PRO A 46 13.13 0.32 2.18
N GLN A 47 12.50 -0.07 1.06
CA GLN A 47 12.31 0.76 -0.13
C GLN A 47 10.81 0.98 -0.43
N GLY A 48 10.01 1.06 0.63
CA GLY A 48 8.57 1.29 0.57
C GLY A 48 8.23 2.74 0.23
N SER A 49 7.24 2.91 -0.63
CA SER A 49 6.53 4.17 -0.85
C SER A 49 5.02 3.94 -0.74
N GLY A 50 4.26 5.00 -0.48
CA GLY A 50 2.86 4.90 -0.11
C GLY A 50 1.98 5.95 -0.78
N ILE A 51 0.81 5.54 -1.28
CA ILE A 51 -0.23 6.46 -1.76
C ILE A 51 -1.60 6.02 -1.26
N LYS A 52 -2.49 7.00 -1.06
CA LYS A 52 -3.91 6.78 -0.78
C LYS A 52 -4.75 7.22 -1.97
N LEU A 53 -5.80 6.45 -2.27
CA LEU A 53 -6.75 6.73 -3.35
C LEU A 53 -8.18 6.75 -2.81
N PRO A 54 -9.11 7.49 -3.45
CA PRO A 54 -10.52 7.38 -3.14
C PRO A 54 -10.99 5.92 -3.24
N GLY A 55 -11.54 5.39 -2.15
CA GLY A 55 -12.02 4.01 -2.07
C GLY A 55 -11.79 3.36 -0.71
N ARG A 56 -12.17 2.09 -0.59
CA ARG A 56 -12.06 1.29 0.64
C ARG A 56 -10.95 0.25 0.52
N ASN A 57 -11.25 -0.93 -0.02
CA ASN A 57 -10.37 -2.10 0.05
C ASN A 57 -10.17 -2.82 -1.29
N VAL A 58 -10.93 -2.45 -2.33
CA VAL A 58 -11.01 -3.21 -3.59
C VAL A 58 -10.76 -2.26 -4.77
N LEU A 59 -9.74 -1.42 -4.63
CA LEU A 59 -9.48 -0.24 -5.48
C LEU A 59 -9.51 -0.49 -7.00
N PRO A 60 -8.94 -1.59 -7.55
CA PRO A 60 -9.01 -1.84 -8.99
C PRO A 60 -10.45 -1.94 -9.52
N TYR A 61 -11.40 -2.33 -8.66
CA TYR A 61 -12.82 -2.48 -8.97
C TYR A 61 -13.65 -1.25 -8.58
N GLU A 62 -13.21 -0.50 -7.58
CA GLU A 62 -13.87 0.76 -7.18
C GLU A 62 -13.62 1.87 -8.21
N SER A 63 -12.41 1.92 -8.81
CA SER A 63 -12.12 2.75 -9.97
C SER A 63 -10.88 2.25 -10.71
N THR A 64 -11.09 1.51 -11.79
CA THR A 64 -10.00 0.97 -12.61
C THR A 64 -9.11 2.07 -13.18
N VAL A 65 -9.69 3.14 -13.70
CA VAL A 65 -8.94 4.26 -14.30
C VAL A 65 -8.03 4.92 -13.27
N LYS A 66 -8.59 5.34 -12.12
CA LYS A 66 -7.79 5.99 -11.07
C LYS A 66 -6.72 5.08 -10.51
N PHE A 67 -7.01 3.79 -10.34
CA PHE A 67 -6.01 2.83 -9.86
C PHE A 67 -4.84 2.68 -10.85
N VAL A 68 -5.12 2.54 -12.15
CA VAL A 68 -4.08 2.42 -13.19
C VAL A 68 -3.25 3.70 -13.28
N GLU A 69 -3.90 4.87 -13.31
CA GLU A 69 -3.21 6.17 -13.33
C GLU A 69 -2.29 6.35 -12.12
N ALA A 70 -2.72 5.89 -10.95
CA ALA A 70 -1.95 6.00 -9.71
C ALA A 70 -0.71 5.11 -9.67
N ILE A 71 -0.78 3.88 -10.19
CA ILE A 71 0.36 2.94 -10.14
C ILE A 71 1.33 3.08 -11.33
N ALA A 72 0.87 3.68 -12.44
CA ALA A 72 1.68 3.80 -13.66
C ALA A 72 3.01 4.56 -13.46
N PRO A 73 3.07 5.68 -12.70
CA PRO A 73 4.33 6.38 -12.42
C PRO A 73 5.35 5.49 -11.70
N PHE A 74 4.89 4.68 -10.73
CA PHE A 74 5.77 3.74 -10.04
C PHE A 74 6.35 2.71 -11.01
N ILE A 75 5.50 2.09 -11.84
CA ILE A 75 5.96 1.13 -12.86
C ILE A 75 6.95 1.78 -13.84
N ALA A 76 6.72 3.02 -14.25
CA ALA A 76 7.63 3.76 -15.12
C ALA A 76 8.99 3.99 -14.44
N SER A 77 8.99 4.33 -13.15
CA SER A 77 10.22 4.57 -12.39
C SER A 77 11.12 3.33 -12.29
N LEU A 78 10.54 2.12 -12.24
CA LEU A 78 11.28 0.86 -12.20
C LEU A 78 12.03 0.54 -13.50
N LYS A 79 11.63 1.15 -14.63
CA LYS A 79 12.24 0.91 -15.94
C LYS A 79 13.47 1.77 -16.21
N ILE A 80 13.77 2.74 -15.35
CA ILE A 80 14.85 3.72 -15.58
C ILE A 80 16.23 3.22 -15.12
N VAL A 81 16.34 2.01 -14.56
CA VAL A 81 17.64 1.39 -14.28
C VAL A 81 18.13 0.66 -15.53
N THR A 82 18.79 1.38 -16.44
CA THR A 82 19.69 0.80 -17.45
C THR A 82 21.02 1.52 -17.42
#